data_AF-A0A7Y4WV02-F1
#
_entry.id   AF-A0A7Y4WV02-F1
#
_cell.length_a   1.000
_cell.length_b   1.000
_cell.length_c   1.000
_cell.angle_alpha   90.00
_cell.angle_beta   90.00
_cell.angle_gamma   90.00
#
_symmetry.space_group_name_H-M   'P 1'
#
loop_
_entity.id
_entity.type
_entity.pdbx_description
1 polymer ?
#
loop_
_entity_poly.entity_id
_entity_poly.type
_entity_poly.pdbx_seq_one_letter_code
_entity_poly.pdbx_strand_id
1 'polypeptide(L)' 'TIVQTEEIRSGGSYLSQNDLRVHFGLGKALKADEIEIRWNSGRVEKIKDVAADKFYAILEGEGLVPFDKIRPKLKKS' A
#
# COMPACT_ATOMS: atom_id res chain seq x y z
N THR A 1 7.57 5.84 -20.10
CA THR A 1 7.14 5.13 -18.89
C THR A 1 7.59 5.93 -17.69
N ILE A 2 6.67 6.36 -16.83
CA ILE A 2 7.00 7.08 -15.59
C ILE A 2 7.18 6.01 -14.50
N VAL A 3 8.22 6.15 -13.68
CA VAL A 3 8.48 5.28 -12.52
C VAL A 3 8.61 6.20 -11.30
N GLN A 4 7.85 5.92 -10.25
CA GLN A 4 7.92 6.63 -8.97
C GLN A 4 8.11 5.62 -7.84
N THR A 5 8.95 5.96 -6.87
CA THR A 5 9.25 5.11 -5.71
C THR A 5 9.04 5.93 -4.44
N GLU A 6 8.27 5.40 -3.50
CA GLU A 6 8.01 6.00 -2.19
C GLU A 6 8.31 4.94 -1.11
N GLU A 7 8.94 5.35 -0.01
CA GLU A 7 9.23 4.48 1.14
C GLU A 7 8.39 4.91 2.34
N ILE A 8 7.62 3.97 2.91
CA ILE A 8 6.88 4.19 4.14
C ILE A 8 7.51 3.40 5.28
N ARG A 9 7.80 4.11 6.37
CA ARG A 9 8.24 3.51 7.64
C ARG A 9 7.07 3.50 8.63
N SER A 10 6.51 2.33 8.88
CA SER A 10 5.45 2.12 9.90
C SER A 10 5.94 2.33 11.34
N GLY A 11 7.24 2.52 11.56
CA GLY A 11 7.82 2.71 12.89
C GLY A 11 7.83 4.18 13.30
N GLY A 12 6.82 4.61 14.05
CA GLY A 12 6.97 5.75 14.95
C GLY A 12 7.35 5.24 16.33
N SER A 13 8.29 5.91 16.97
CA SER A 13 8.56 5.75 18.40
C SER A 13 7.26 5.85 19.21
N TYR A 14 7.24 5.27 20.42
CA TYR A 14 6.14 5.24 21.40
C TYR A 14 5.01 6.28 21.12
N LEU A 15 3.82 5.79 20.74
CA LEU A 15 2.57 6.53 20.47
C LEU A 15 2.43 7.31 19.14
N SER A 16 3.36 7.22 18.19
CA SER A 16 3.20 7.84 16.86
C SER A 16 3.00 6.80 15.76
N GLN A 17 1.90 6.87 15.01
CA GLN A 17 1.68 6.10 13.78
C GLN A 17 1.92 7.05 12.59
N ASN A 18 2.86 6.72 11.70
CA ASN A 18 2.96 7.39 10.40
C ASN A 18 1.82 6.89 9.50
N ASP A 19 1.20 7.81 8.76
CA ASP A 19 0.19 7.47 7.76
C ASP A 19 0.80 6.52 6.72
N LEU A 20 0.23 5.32 6.57
CA LEU A 20 0.73 4.29 5.66
C LEU A 20 0.25 4.48 4.21
N ARG A 21 -0.35 5.62 3.88
CA ARG A 21 -0.87 5.90 2.54
C ARG A 21 0.21 6.49 1.64
N VAL A 22 0.51 5.76 0.56
CA VAL A 22 1.29 6.31 -0.56
C VAL A 22 0.34 6.86 -1.62
N HIS A 23 0.67 8.04 -2.14
CA HIS A 23 0.01 8.61 -3.32
C HIS A 23 0.97 8.62 -4.50
N PHE A 24 0.58 7.97 -5.60
CA PHE A 24 1.32 7.98 -6.85
C PHE A 24 0.56 8.79 -7.91
N GLY A 25 1.19 9.84 -8.43
CA GLY A 25 0.61 10.66 -9.48
C GLY A 25 0.86 10.05 -10.86
N LEU A 26 -0.17 9.52 -11.51
CA LEU A 26 -0.06 8.88 -12.83
C LEU A 26 -0.28 9.84 -14.01
N GLY A 27 -0.46 11.14 -13.74
CA GLY A 27 -0.73 12.14 -14.77
C GLY A 27 -2.06 11.88 -15.49
N LYS A 28 -2.01 11.67 -16.81
CA LYS A 28 -3.18 11.35 -17.64
C LYS A 28 -3.45 9.83 -17.77
N ALA A 29 -2.63 8.99 -17.18
CA ALA A 29 -2.78 7.55 -17.29
C ALA A 29 -3.94 7.05 -16.40
N LEU A 30 -4.81 6.22 -16.97
CA LEU A 30 -6.01 5.71 -16.30
C LEU A 30 -5.72 4.50 -15.39
N LYS A 31 -4.52 3.92 -15.48
CA LYS A 31 -4.08 2.78 -14.69
C LYS A 31 -2.56 2.78 -14.53
N ALA A 32 -2.09 2.15 -13.45
CA ALA A 32 -0.71 1.71 -13.31
C ALA A 32 -0.56 0.31 -13.91
N ASP A 33 0.46 0.12 -14.74
CA ASP A 33 0.74 -1.17 -15.38
C ASP A 33 1.24 -2.21 -14.35
N GLU A 34 2.10 -1.79 -13.42
CA GLU A 34 2.61 -2.63 -12.33
C GLU A 34 2.91 -1.78 -11.07
N ILE A 35 2.56 -2.32 -9.92
CA ILE A 35 2.97 -1.85 -8.59
C ILE A 35 3.83 -2.97 -7.98
N GLU A 36 5.07 -2.66 -7.64
CA GLU A 36 5.96 -3.55 -6.89
C GLU A 36 6.08 -3.08 -5.44
N ILE A 37 5.82 -3.97 -4.50
CA ILE A 37 5.91 -3.71 -3.06
C ILE A 37 6.99 -4.60 -2.49
N ARG A 38 7.96 -3.98 -1.83
CA ARG A 38 9.04 -4.68 -1.11
C ARG A 38 8.76 -4.57 0.38
N TRP A 39 8.41 -5.69 0.98
CA TRP A 39 8.12 -5.78 2.40
C TRP A 39 9.40 -5.90 3.23
N ASN A 40 9.36 -5.45 4.48
CA ASN A 40 10.52 -5.53 5.38
C ASN A 40 10.87 -6.98 5.78
N SER A 41 9.97 -7.93 5.55
CA SER A 41 10.21 -9.38 5.65
C SER A 41 11.12 -9.92 4.53
N GLY A 42 11.39 -9.12 3.50
CA GLY A 42 12.08 -9.54 2.27
C GLY A 42 11.14 -10.06 1.18
N ARG A 43 9.83 -10.17 1.44
CA ARG A 43 8.84 -10.54 0.41
C ARG A 43 8.69 -9.41 -0.62
N VAL A 44 8.53 -9.79 -1.89
CA VAL A 44 8.18 -8.87 -2.97
C VAL A 44 6.83 -9.26 -3.55
N GLU A 45 5.93 -8.30 -3.67
CA GLU A 45 4.63 -8.47 -4.30
C GLU A 45 4.49 -7.57 -5.52
N LYS A 46 3.87 -8.11 -6.57
CA LYS A 46 3.60 -7.39 -7.82
C LYS A 46 2.12 -7.44 -8.12
N ILE A 47 1.52 -6.27 -8.34
CA ILE A 47 0.11 -6.12 -8.71
C ILE A 47 0.06 -5.39 -10.04
N LYS A 48 -0.75 -5.85 -10.98
CA LYS A 48 -0.86 -5.28 -12.32
C LYS A 48 -2.22 -4.65 -12.57
N ASP A 49 -2.28 -3.80 -13.59
CA ASP A 49 -3.52 -3.22 -14.12
C ASP A 49 -4.37 -2.51 -13.05
N VAL A 50 -3.70 -1.74 -12.18
CA VAL A 50 -4.35 -1.06 -11.06
C VAL A 50 -4.94 0.26 -11.54
N ALA A 51 -6.27 0.43 -11.46
CA ALA A 51 -6.92 1.66 -11.90
C ALA A 51 -6.47 2.87 -11.07
N ALA A 52 -6.22 3.99 -11.75
CA ALA A 52 -5.86 5.27 -11.14
C ALA A 52 -7.01 5.85 -10.30
N ASP A 53 -6.72 6.90 -9.53
CA ASP A 53 -7.70 7.67 -8.74
C ASP A 53 -8.52 6.86 -7.74
N LYS A 54 -7.93 5.79 -7.20
CA LYS A 54 -8.54 4.90 -6.20
C LYS A 54 -7.59 4.59 -5.06
N PHE A 55 -8.17 4.30 -3.90
CA PHE A 55 -7.45 3.73 -2.77
C PHE A 55 -7.56 2.21 -2.80
N TYR A 56 -6.44 1.55 -2.53
CA TYR A 56 -6.36 0.10 -2.39
C TYR A 56 -5.78 -0.26 -1.01
N ALA A 57 -6.27 -1.35 -0.44
CA ALA A 57 -5.68 -1.96 0.75
C ALA A 57 -4.90 -3.20 0.34
N ILE A 58 -3.68 -3.31 0.84
CA ILE A 58 -2.76 -4.41 0.52
C ILE A 58 -2.27 -5.00 1.83
N LEU A 59 -2.34 -6.32 1.92
CA LEU A 59 -1.87 -7.07 3.07
C LEU A 59 -0.79 -8.06 2.62
N GLU A 60 0.36 -8.01 3.28
CA GLU A 60 1.49 -8.88 2.97
C GLU A 60 1.07 -10.36 2.97
N GLY A 61 1.39 -11.06 1.88
CA GLY A 61 1.07 -12.47 1.64
C GLY A 61 -0.33 -12.70 1.04
N GLU A 62 -1.21 -11.70 1.07
CA GLU A 62 -2.57 -11.78 0.55
C GLU A 62 -2.81 -10.88 -0.67
N GLY A 63 -1.95 -9.87 -0.90
CA GLY A 63 -2.11 -8.89 -1.96
C GLY A 63 -3.28 -7.93 -1.70
N LEU A 64 -4.08 -7.64 -2.73
CA LEU A 64 -5.23 -6.75 -2.61
C LEU A 64 -6.32 -7.36 -1.73
N VAL A 65 -6.69 -6.63 -0.67
CA VAL A 65 -7.70 -7.05 0.30
C VAL A 65 -8.76 -5.96 0.50
N PRO A 66 -9.96 -6.30 1.01
CA PRO A 66 -10.89 -5.28 1.48
C PRO A 66 -10.27 -4.42 2.59
N PHE A 67 -10.61 -3.12 2.64
CA PHE A 67 -10.12 -2.19 3.67
C PHE A 67 -10.33 -2.68 5.11
N ASP A 68 -11.40 -3.43 5.37
CA ASP A 68 -11.68 -3.95 6.70
C ASP A 68 -10.68 -5.00 7.18
N LYS A 69 -9.93 -5.66 6.27
CA LYS A 69 -8.88 -6.61 6.65
C LYS A 69 -7.61 -5.93 7.18
N ILE A 70 -7.31 -4.70 6.76
CA ILE A 70 -6.12 -3.96 7.22
C ILE A 70 -6.39 -3.08 8.45
N ARG A 71 -7.66 -2.94 8.85
CA ARG A 71 -8.02 -2.20 10.05
C ARG A 71 -7.67 -3.03 11.30
N PRO A 72 -7.05 -2.43 12.33
CA PRO A 72 -6.86 -3.09 13.61
C PRO A 72 -8.23 -3.54 14.14
N LYS A 73 -8.38 -4.84 14.43
CA LYS A 73 -9.57 -5.34 15.10
C LYS A 73 -9.57 -4.81 16.53
N LEU A 74 -10.50 -3.91 16.84
CA LEU A 74 -10.75 -3.48 18.21
C LEU A 74 -11.06 -4.72 19.07
N LYS A 75 -10.18 -5.07 20.00
CA LYS A 75 -10.51 -6.03 21.05
C LYS A 75 -11.60 -5.40 21.90
N LYS A 76 -12.79 -6.01 21.94
CA LYS A 76 -13.75 -5.72 23.01
C LYS A 76 -13.13 -6.22 24.32
N SER A 77 -13.01 -5.32 25.28
CA SER A 77 -12.66 -5.63 26.68
C SER A 77 -13.83 -6.32 27.39
#